data_AF-A0A233HRD4-F1
#
_entry.id   AF-A0A233HRD4-F1
#
_cell.length_a   1.000
_cell.length_b   1.000
_cell.length_c   1.000
_cell.angle_alpha   90.00
_cell.angle_beta   90.00
_cell.angle_gamma   90.00
#
_symmetry.space_group_name_H-M   'P 1'
#
loop_
_entity.id
_entity.type
_entity.pdbx_description
1 polymer ?
#
loop_
_entity_poly.entity_id
_entity_poly.type
_entity_poly.pdbx_seq_one_letter_code
_entity_poly.pdbx_strand_id
1 'polypeptide(L)'
;MGWFKEEAMPTNVFSTYNKNTYLDWHKEQVDNDCELEAEVVSFRQELKDNSSTDLNSLGQLLSQIKAITEPECKLQSGGLLTGEFFLPLGQISQNSDVLYKSEDSIIEKLWRKNSTRNSNYVGLTNLQQEINDLVRTSVVCPTLQQAKMYSERLEAWMSFIPEDARNQHFSEIVSVEVDKEAKAASGYFAYHSLVRFKSGLVVEVQLYSQLSSAWRNLSHVLYEKSRVGNHTNAKPGSADARMVSLGHMLHLAECELDRLVDEFKPK
;
A
#
# COMPACT_ATOMS: atom_id res chain seq x y z
N MET A 1 54.15 7.82 24.69
CA MET A 1 52.72 8.08 24.99
C MET A 1 51.96 7.93 23.69
N GLY A 2 51.44 6.73 23.44
CA GLY A 2 50.57 6.46 22.29
C GLY A 2 49.17 6.94 22.63
N TRP A 3 48.68 7.94 21.90
CA TRP A 3 47.29 8.33 21.92
C TRP A 3 46.51 7.27 21.16
N PHE A 4 45.85 6.36 21.88
CA PHE A 4 44.79 5.56 21.29
C PHE A 4 43.67 6.54 20.91
N LYS A 5 43.43 6.72 19.61
CA LYS A 5 42.15 7.21 19.14
C LYS A 5 41.13 6.18 19.61
N GLU A 6 40.24 6.58 20.51
CA GLU A 6 38.96 5.91 20.66
C GLU A 6 38.28 5.97 19.29
N GLU A 7 38.37 4.89 18.53
CA GLU A 7 37.45 4.66 17.43
C GLU A 7 36.06 4.62 18.06
N ALA A 8 35.28 5.67 17.82
CA ALA A 8 33.88 5.68 18.19
C ALA A 8 33.27 4.39 17.66
N MET A 9 32.76 3.55 18.56
CA MET A 9 32.06 2.33 18.17
C MET A 9 31.05 2.68 17.08
N PRO A 10 31.00 1.94 15.96
CA PRO A 10 30.13 2.27 14.86
C PRO A 10 28.71 2.42 15.41
N THR A 11 28.18 3.64 15.32
CA THR A 11 26.80 3.94 15.65
C THR A 11 25.97 2.88 14.95
N ASN A 12 25.25 2.05 15.72
CA ASN A 12 24.43 1.00 15.13
C ASN A 12 23.56 1.65 14.04
N VAL A 13 23.82 1.34 12.77
CA VAL A 13 23.16 1.99 11.61
C VAL A 13 21.64 1.90 11.69
N PHE A 14 21.13 0.97 12.50
CA PHE A 14 19.72 0.71 12.72
C PHE A 14 19.14 1.35 13.98
N SER A 15 19.91 2.13 14.76
CA SER A 15 19.37 2.81 15.96
C SER A 15 18.53 4.04 15.63
N THR A 16 18.88 4.76 14.56
CA THR A 16 18.13 5.93 14.06
C THR A 16 18.37 6.05 12.58
N TYR A 17 17.31 6.25 11.80
CA TYR A 17 17.44 6.35 10.34
C TYR A 17 18.27 7.58 9.95
N ASN A 18 19.39 7.34 9.30
CA ASN A 18 20.17 8.34 8.58
C ASN A 18 20.47 7.79 7.20
N LYS A 19 19.98 8.47 6.15
CA LYS A 19 20.11 8.01 4.76
C LYS A 19 21.57 7.77 4.39
N ASN A 20 22.46 8.74 4.62
CA ASN A 20 23.86 8.64 4.23
C ASN A 20 24.58 7.50 4.96
N THR A 21 24.38 7.39 6.29
CA THR A 21 24.96 6.29 7.07
C THR A 21 24.46 4.92 6.58
N TYR A 22 23.20 4.82 6.17
CA TYR A 22 22.67 3.59 5.61
C TYR A 22 23.21 3.26 4.22
N LEU A 23 23.39 4.28 3.35
CA LEU A 23 24.00 4.09 2.03
C LEU A 23 25.43 3.55 2.15
N ASP A 24 26.24 4.14 3.04
CA ASP A 24 27.61 3.68 3.30
C ASP A 24 27.62 2.23 3.81
N TRP A 25 26.77 1.93 4.81
CA TRP A 25 26.64 0.57 5.33
C TRP A 25 26.17 -0.44 4.27
N HIS A 26 25.23 -0.07 3.41
CA HIS A 26 24.69 -0.96 2.37
C HIS A 26 25.76 -1.31 1.34
N LYS A 27 26.57 -0.33 0.94
CA LYS A 27 27.70 -0.52 0.02
C LYS A 27 28.72 -1.52 0.56
N GLU A 28 28.95 -1.55 1.87
CA GLU A 28 29.92 -2.44 2.52
C GLU A 28 29.37 -3.84 2.82
N GLN A 29 28.07 -3.96 3.10
CA GLN A 29 27.50 -5.17 3.72
C GLN A 29 26.50 -5.94 2.85
N VAL A 30 25.94 -5.31 1.81
CA VAL A 30 24.87 -5.91 1.00
C VAL A 30 25.35 -6.15 -0.43
N ASP A 31 25.57 -5.07 -1.17
CA ASP A 31 25.96 -5.11 -2.57
C ASP A 31 27.30 -4.36 -2.70
N ASN A 32 28.41 -5.11 -2.66
CA ASN A 32 29.77 -4.55 -2.69
C ASN A 32 29.92 -3.55 -3.83
N ASP A 33 30.38 -2.33 -3.50
CA ASP A 33 30.60 -1.23 -4.44
C ASP A 33 29.36 -0.71 -5.18
N CYS A 34 28.15 -0.99 -4.68
CA CYS A 34 26.91 -0.47 -5.23
C CYS A 34 26.67 1.01 -4.87
N GLU A 35 26.34 1.83 -5.88
CA GLU A 35 25.76 3.16 -5.68
C GLU A 35 24.24 3.06 -5.54
N LEU A 36 23.77 2.56 -4.38
CA LEU A 36 22.36 2.20 -4.16
C LEU A 36 21.38 3.30 -4.58
N GLU A 37 21.69 4.57 -4.33
CA GLU A 37 20.80 5.67 -4.70
C GLU A 37 20.62 5.78 -6.22
N ALA A 38 21.70 5.78 -7.00
CA ALA A 38 21.66 5.85 -8.46
C ALA A 38 20.99 4.61 -9.06
N GLU A 39 21.23 3.45 -8.47
CA GLU A 39 20.60 2.19 -8.88
C GLU A 39 19.10 2.17 -8.57
N VAL A 40 18.66 2.71 -7.43
CA VAL A 40 17.23 2.85 -7.10
C VAL A 40 16.54 3.80 -8.09
N VAL A 41 17.20 4.89 -8.50
CA VAL A 41 16.69 5.80 -9.53
C VAL A 41 16.51 5.06 -10.85
N SER A 42 17.54 4.33 -11.29
CA SER A 42 17.52 3.55 -12.54
C SER A 42 16.44 2.47 -12.50
N PHE A 43 16.40 1.68 -11.42
CA PHE A 43 15.36 0.68 -11.17
C PHE A 43 13.95 1.27 -11.23
N ARG A 44 13.74 2.43 -10.59
CA ARG A 44 12.43 3.10 -10.58
C ARG A 44 12.02 3.56 -11.98
N GLN A 45 12.98 4.02 -12.79
CA GLN A 45 12.72 4.41 -14.16
C GLN A 45 12.38 3.19 -15.03
N GLU A 46 13.15 2.11 -14.94
CA GLU A 46 12.85 0.84 -15.62
C GLU A 46 11.49 0.28 -15.22
N LEU A 47 11.14 0.36 -13.94
CA LEU A 47 9.84 -0.08 -13.44
C LEU A 47 8.69 0.70 -14.09
N LYS A 48 8.88 2.01 -14.35
CA LYS A 48 7.88 2.84 -15.03
C LYS A 48 7.78 2.53 -16.52
N ASP A 49 8.91 2.38 -17.17
CA ASP A 49 8.96 2.19 -18.63
C ASP A 49 8.34 0.85 -19.04
N ASN A 50 8.41 -0.16 -18.16
CA ASN A 50 7.96 -1.51 -18.44
C ASN A 50 6.56 -1.87 -17.90
N SER A 51 5.95 -1.05 -17.04
CA SER A 51 4.68 -1.38 -16.36
C SER A 51 3.41 -0.98 -17.10
N SER A 52 3.50 -0.21 -18.20
CA SER A 52 2.32 0.41 -18.83
C SER A 52 1.24 -0.60 -19.24
N THR A 53 1.63 -1.72 -19.85
CA THR A 53 0.70 -2.78 -20.25
C THR A 53 0.00 -3.39 -19.04
N ASP A 54 0.76 -3.74 -17.99
CA ASP A 54 0.24 -4.33 -16.76
C ASP A 54 -0.73 -3.40 -16.04
N LEU A 55 -0.36 -2.11 -15.93
CA LEU A 55 -1.20 -1.09 -15.33
C LEU A 55 -2.50 -0.89 -16.12
N ASN A 56 -2.45 -0.90 -17.45
CA ASN A 56 -3.66 -0.82 -18.26
C ASN A 56 -4.59 -2.03 -18.05
N SER A 57 -4.04 -3.25 -17.98
CA SER A 57 -4.82 -4.45 -17.63
C SER A 57 -5.42 -4.33 -16.22
N LEU A 58 -4.68 -3.80 -15.24
CA LEU A 58 -5.21 -3.51 -13.91
C LEU A 58 -6.38 -2.53 -13.95
N GLY A 59 -6.24 -1.41 -14.67
CA GLY A 59 -7.28 -0.39 -14.78
C GLY A 59 -8.57 -0.94 -15.38
N GLN A 60 -8.46 -1.81 -16.39
CA GLN A 60 -9.59 -2.52 -16.98
C GLN A 60 -10.23 -3.49 -15.98
N LEU A 61 -9.43 -4.27 -15.25
CA LEU A 61 -9.93 -5.20 -14.24
C LEU A 61 -10.70 -4.46 -13.15
N LEU A 62 -10.13 -3.38 -12.60
CA LEU A 62 -10.79 -2.55 -11.60
C LEU A 62 -12.12 -1.97 -12.13
N SER A 63 -12.15 -1.55 -13.39
CA SER A 63 -13.39 -1.05 -14.01
C SER A 63 -14.47 -2.12 -14.12
N GLN A 64 -14.11 -3.35 -14.50
CA GLN A 64 -15.03 -4.48 -14.59
C GLN A 64 -15.56 -4.87 -13.21
N ILE A 65 -14.69 -4.98 -12.21
CA ILE A 65 -15.10 -5.28 -10.84
C ILE A 65 -16.04 -4.20 -10.29
N LYS A 66 -15.79 -2.92 -10.59
CA LYS A 66 -16.73 -1.83 -10.24
C LYS A 66 -18.10 -2.04 -10.89
N ALA A 67 -18.13 -2.31 -12.19
CA ALA A 67 -19.37 -2.48 -12.96
C ALA A 67 -20.26 -3.60 -12.42
N ILE A 68 -19.66 -4.65 -11.84
CA ILE A 68 -20.38 -5.76 -11.21
C ILE A 68 -20.77 -5.44 -9.77
N THR A 69 -19.84 -4.86 -9.00
CA THR A 69 -19.99 -4.69 -7.55
C THR A 69 -20.97 -3.58 -7.20
N GLU A 70 -20.90 -2.44 -7.88
CA GLU A 70 -21.68 -1.25 -7.51
C GLU A 70 -23.20 -1.44 -7.64
N PRO A 71 -23.75 -2.06 -8.72
CA PRO A 71 -25.17 -2.39 -8.77
C PRO A 71 -25.61 -3.35 -7.66
N GLU A 72 -24.78 -4.35 -7.35
CA GLU A 72 -25.07 -5.31 -6.29
C GLU A 72 -25.10 -4.62 -4.91
N CYS A 73 -24.14 -3.74 -4.62
CA CYS A 73 -24.13 -2.93 -3.39
C CYS A 73 -25.38 -2.04 -3.27
N LYS A 74 -25.83 -1.44 -4.39
CA LYS A 74 -27.03 -0.61 -4.41
C LYS A 74 -28.28 -1.43 -4.08
N LEU A 75 -28.40 -2.65 -4.62
CA LEU A 75 -29.49 -3.57 -4.31
C LEU A 75 -29.41 -4.08 -2.86
N GLN A 76 -28.20 -4.44 -2.39
CA GLN A 76 -27.99 -4.92 -1.03
C GLN A 76 -28.32 -3.86 0.03
N SER A 77 -28.04 -2.59 -0.23
CA SER A 77 -28.39 -1.49 0.68
C SER A 77 -29.81 -0.95 0.53
N GLY A 78 -30.63 -1.51 -0.37
CA GLY A 78 -31.95 -0.96 -0.68
C GLY A 78 -31.90 0.49 -1.22
N GLY A 79 -30.75 0.89 -1.76
CA GLY A 79 -30.49 2.27 -2.19
C GLY A 79 -30.26 3.27 -1.04
N LEU A 80 -30.07 2.83 0.21
CA LEU A 80 -29.82 3.72 1.34
C LEU A 80 -28.35 4.20 1.40
N LEU A 81 -27.41 3.37 0.95
CA LEU A 81 -25.99 3.72 0.86
C LEU A 81 -25.63 3.99 -0.59
N THR A 82 -26.01 5.18 -1.08
CA THR A 82 -25.61 5.65 -2.40
C THR A 82 -24.29 6.39 -2.33
N GLY A 83 -23.34 5.98 -3.16
CA GLY A 83 -22.11 6.70 -3.43
C GLY A 83 -21.41 6.10 -4.64
N GLU A 84 -20.42 6.81 -5.17
CA GLU A 84 -19.65 6.35 -6.32
C GLU A 84 -18.32 5.73 -5.87
N PHE A 85 -17.95 4.62 -6.50
CA PHE A 85 -16.61 4.08 -6.38
C PHE A 85 -15.65 4.93 -7.21
N PHE A 86 -14.60 5.45 -6.58
CA PHE A 86 -13.54 6.17 -7.27
C PHE A 86 -12.39 5.21 -7.60
N LEU A 87 -12.12 5.08 -8.90
CA LEU A 87 -11.03 4.27 -9.42
C LEU A 87 -9.86 5.18 -9.85
N PRO A 88 -8.61 4.70 -9.75
CA PRO A 88 -7.42 5.48 -10.06
C PRO A 88 -7.10 5.49 -11.58
N LEU A 89 -8.12 5.47 -12.45
CA LEU A 89 -7.95 5.25 -13.89
C LEU A 89 -7.11 6.33 -14.57
N GLY A 90 -7.23 7.59 -14.13
CA GLY A 90 -6.39 8.68 -14.64
C GLY A 90 -4.92 8.47 -14.32
N GLN A 91 -4.61 8.05 -13.08
CA GLN A 91 -3.24 7.76 -12.66
C GLN A 91 -2.67 6.56 -13.42
N ILE A 92 -3.45 5.50 -13.57
CA ILE A 92 -3.09 4.28 -14.30
C ILE A 92 -2.82 4.58 -15.78
N SER A 93 -3.78 5.18 -16.47
CA SER A 93 -3.69 5.44 -17.92
C SER A 93 -2.57 6.42 -18.29
N GLN A 94 -2.24 7.34 -17.40
CA GLN A 94 -1.14 8.29 -17.59
C GLN A 94 0.21 7.77 -17.09
N ASN A 95 0.25 6.54 -16.56
CA ASN A 95 1.42 5.99 -15.89
C ASN A 95 2.04 6.96 -14.87
N SER A 96 1.18 7.54 -14.02
CA SER A 96 1.52 8.69 -13.18
C SER A 96 2.59 8.36 -12.16
N ASP A 97 3.54 9.28 -11.96
CA ASP A 97 4.65 9.16 -11.01
C ASP A 97 4.19 8.82 -9.58
N VAL A 98 2.99 9.26 -9.20
CA VAL A 98 2.37 9.04 -7.87
C VAL A 98 2.08 7.57 -7.56
N LEU A 99 2.00 6.71 -8.59
CA LEU A 99 1.83 5.27 -8.42
C LEU A 99 3.10 4.61 -7.88
N TYR A 100 4.26 5.22 -8.13
CA TYR A 100 5.56 4.65 -7.81
C TYR A 100 6.05 5.18 -6.48
N LYS A 101 6.51 4.28 -5.63
CA LYS A 101 7.22 4.66 -4.40
C LYS A 101 8.40 5.57 -4.75
N SER A 102 8.59 6.64 -4.00
CA SER A 102 9.73 7.55 -4.21
C SER A 102 11.04 6.87 -3.85
N GLU A 103 12.16 7.33 -4.43
CA GLU A 103 13.50 6.83 -4.15
C GLU A 103 13.81 6.84 -2.65
N ASP A 104 13.56 7.97 -1.98
CA ASP A 104 13.76 8.11 -0.53
C ASP A 104 12.95 7.09 0.28
N SER A 105 11.69 6.85 -0.11
CA SER A 105 10.83 5.88 0.56
C SER A 105 11.22 4.43 0.26
N ILE A 106 11.87 4.15 -0.87
CA ILE A 106 12.44 2.82 -1.18
C ILE A 106 13.64 2.57 -0.26
N ILE A 107 14.58 3.52 -0.19
CA ILE A 107 15.79 3.42 0.65
C ILE A 107 15.41 3.31 2.14
N GLU A 108 14.46 4.12 2.62
CA GLU A 108 13.96 4.05 3.98
C GLU A 108 13.32 2.68 4.29
N LYS A 109 12.58 2.11 3.33
CA LYS A 109 11.96 0.79 3.50
C LYS A 109 12.99 -0.34 3.49
N LEU A 110 14.04 -0.24 2.69
CA LEU A 110 15.19 -1.15 2.71
C LEU A 110 15.88 -1.13 4.08
N TRP A 111 16.16 0.05 4.63
CA TRP A 111 16.75 0.21 5.97
C TRP A 111 15.94 -0.54 7.04
N ARG A 112 14.61 -0.36 7.06
CA ARG A 112 13.74 -1.06 8.02
C ARG A 112 13.70 -2.57 7.84
N LYS A 113 13.74 -3.05 6.60
CA LYS A 113 13.76 -4.50 6.35
C LYS A 113 15.08 -5.11 6.81
N ASN A 114 16.19 -4.41 6.60
CA ASN A 114 17.52 -4.87 6.97
C ASN A 114 17.82 -4.69 8.46
N SER A 115 17.16 -3.76 9.16
CA SER A 115 17.36 -3.54 10.61
C SER A 115 16.98 -4.72 11.49
N THR A 116 16.17 -5.63 10.97
CA THR A 116 15.74 -6.86 11.67
C THR A 116 16.48 -8.11 11.18
N ARG A 117 17.43 -7.96 10.24
CA ARG A 117 18.17 -9.06 9.61
C ARG A 117 19.61 -9.09 10.12
N ASN A 118 20.11 -10.31 10.28
CA ASN A 118 21.53 -10.57 10.58
C ASN A 118 22.28 -11.18 9.39
N SER A 119 21.56 -11.53 8.31
CA SER A 119 22.07 -12.07 7.04
C SER A 119 20.96 -11.98 5.98
N ASN A 120 21.29 -12.27 4.70
CA ASN A 120 20.35 -12.21 3.58
C ASN A 120 19.63 -10.86 3.48
N TYR A 121 20.41 -9.79 3.49
CA TYR A 121 19.88 -8.43 3.38
C TYR A 121 19.08 -8.25 2.08
N VAL A 122 18.09 -7.37 2.15
CA VAL A 122 17.38 -6.90 0.96
C VAL A 122 18.29 -5.90 0.27
N GLY A 123 18.54 -6.14 -1.02
CA GLY A 123 19.27 -5.27 -1.92
C GLY A 123 18.47 -5.11 -3.22
N LEU A 124 19.13 -4.70 -4.30
CA LEU A 124 18.46 -4.46 -5.58
C LEU A 124 17.98 -5.76 -6.23
N THR A 125 18.75 -6.83 -6.11
CA THR A 125 18.51 -8.12 -6.77
C THR A 125 17.24 -8.83 -6.30
N ASN A 126 16.78 -8.56 -5.07
CA ASN A 126 15.56 -9.14 -4.49
C ASN A 126 14.51 -8.08 -4.12
N LEU A 127 14.71 -6.82 -4.53
CA LEU A 127 13.88 -5.67 -4.14
C LEU A 127 12.39 -5.90 -4.43
N GLN A 128 12.06 -6.34 -5.65
CA GLN A 128 10.67 -6.58 -6.09
C GLN A 128 9.99 -7.74 -5.35
N GLN A 129 10.78 -8.73 -4.90
CA GLN A 129 10.25 -9.88 -4.15
C GLN A 129 9.96 -9.49 -2.69
N GLU A 130 10.70 -8.52 -2.17
CA GLU A 130 10.66 -8.13 -0.77
C GLU A 130 9.72 -6.95 -0.51
N ILE A 131 9.57 -6.04 -1.47
CA ILE A 131 8.77 -4.82 -1.34
C ILE A 131 7.58 -4.86 -2.31
N ASN A 132 6.41 -5.26 -1.79
CA ASN A 132 5.19 -5.42 -2.60
C ASN A 132 4.48 -4.09 -2.96
N ASP A 133 4.86 -2.98 -2.35
CA ASP A 133 4.24 -1.65 -2.55
C ASP A 133 5.15 -0.68 -3.34
N LEU A 134 6.04 -1.21 -4.18
CA LEU A 134 6.87 -0.40 -5.10
C LEU A 134 5.98 0.35 -6.10
N VAL A 135 4.91 -0.31 -6.56
CA VAL A 135 3.82 0.30 -7.29
C VAL A 135 2.54 0.13 -6.48
N ARG A 136 1.82 1.22 -6.27
CA ARG A 136 0.65 1.26 -5.40
C ARG A 136 -0.43 2.16 -5.97
N THR A 137 -1.67 1.73 -5.82
CA THR A 137 -2.83 2.52 -6.19
C THR A 137 -3.96 2.35 -5.18
N SER A 138 -5.07 3.04 -5.38
CA SER A 138 -6.18 3.02 -4.43
C SER A 138 -7.55 3.08 -5.09
N VAL A 139 -8.48 2.29 -4.54
CA VAL A 139 -9.90 2.35 -4.86
C VAL A 139 -10.63 2.90 -3.64
N VAL A 140 -11.34 4.01 -3.82
CA VAL A 140 -12.13 4.61 -2.74
C VAL A 140 -13.59 4.19 -2.93
N CYS A 141 -14.09 3.40 -1.98
CA CYS A 141 -15.47 2.92 -1.98
C CYS A 141 -16.35 3.81 -1.11
N PRO A 142 -17.67 3.86 -1.33
CA PRO A 142 -18.56 4.64 -0.47
C PRO A 142 -18.49 4.25 1.02
N THR A 143 -18.52 2.95 1.32
CA THR A 143 -18.40 2.42 2.70
C THR A 143 -17.32 1.36 2.81
N LEU A 144 -16.93 1.02 4.05
CA LEU A 144 -15.94 -0.02 4.32
C LEU A 144 -16.47 -1.42 3.97
N GLN A 145 -17.76 -1.66 4.15
CA GLN A 145 -18.41 -2.89 3.70
C GLN A 145 -18.36 -3.04 2.18
N GLN A 146 -18.56 -1.95 1.44
CA GLN A 146 -18.42 -1.95 -0.01
C GLN A 146 -16.96 -2.12 -0.46
N ALA A 147 -15.98 -1.59 0.28
CA ALA A 147 -14.56 -1.88 0.06
C ALA A 147 -14.24 -3.37 0.27
N LYS A 148 -14.81 -3.99 1.31
CA LYS A 148 -14.70 -5.43 1.56
C LYS A 148 -15.23 -6.22 0.38
N MET A 149 -16.46 -5.94 -0.04
CA MET A 149 -17.12 -6.64 -1.13
C MET A 149 -16.33 -6.51 -2.44
N TYR A 150 -15.86 -5.30 -2.77
CA TYR A 150 -15.02 -5.09 -3.93
C TYR A 150 -13.72 -5.91 -3.84
N SER A 151 -13.06 -5.94 -2.68
CA SER A 151 -11.85 -6.75 -2.50
C SER A 151 -12.10 -8.25 -2.71
N GLU A 152 -13.21 -8.78 -2.18
CA GLU A 152 -13.59 -10.19 -2.34
C GLU A 152 -13.93 -10.53 -3.81
N ARG A 153 -14.55 -9.59 -4.54
CA ARG A 153 -14.80 -9.73 -5.98
C ARG A 153 -13.52 -9.62 -6.81
N LEU A 154 -12.60 -8.75 -6.41
CA LEU A 154 -11.30 -8.60 -7.03
C LEU A 154 -10.45 -9.86 -6.85
N GLU A 155 -10.49 -10.50 -5.68
CA GLU A 155 -9.86 -11.82 -5.44
C GLU A 155 -10.43 -12.90 -6.35
N ALA A 156 -11.77 -12.97 -6.41
CA ALA A 156 -12.51 -13.97 -7.17
C ALA A 156 -12.78 -13.56 -8.63
N TRP A 157 -12.03 -12.61 -9.18
CA TRP A 157 -12.32 -11.97 -10.47
C TRP A 157 -12.49 -12.94 -11.63
N MET A 158 -11.74 -14.05 -11.62
CA MET A 158 -11.82 -15.07 -12.67
C MET A 158 -13.21 -15.71 -12.77
N SER A 159 -13.99 -15.72 -11.69
CA SER A 159 -15.36 -16.24 -11.66
C SER A 159 -16.39 -15.26 -12.22
N PHE A 160 -16.05 -13.97 -12.29
CA PHE A 160 -16.96 -12.91 -12.74
C PHE A 160 -16.67 -12.46 -14.17
N ILE A 161 -15.46 -12.68 -14.68
CA ILE A 161 -15.06 -12.23 -16.02
C ILE A 161 -15.14 -13.41 -17.01
N PRO A 162 -15.87 -13.26 -18.13
CA PRO A 162 -15.95 -14.28 -19.18
C PRO A 162 -14.58 -14.70 -19.69
N GLU A 163 -14.42 -15.99 -20.04
CA GLU A 163 -13.15 -16.57 -20.48
C GLU A 163 -12.51 -15.84 -21.66
N ASP A 164 -13.29 -15.44 -22.67
CA ASP A 164 -12.78 -14.69 -23.81
C ASP A 164 -12.15 -13.36 -23.39
N ALA A 165 -12.80 -12.63 -22.47
CA ALA A 165 -12.28 -11.38 -21.93
C ALA A 165 -11.02 -11.62 -21.05
N ARG A 166 -10.97 -12.73 -20.30
CA ARG A 166 -9.77 -13.14 -19.54
C ARG A 166 -8.56 -13.33 -20.45
N ASN A 167 -8.75 -14.08 -21.53
CA ASN A 167 -7.68 -14.38 -22.48
C ASN A 167 -7.24 -13.15 -23.28
N GLN A 168 -8.16 -12.23 -23.60
CA GLN A 168 -7.87 -11.07 -24.42
C GLN A 168 -7.28 -9.88 -23.64
N HIS A 169 -7.74 -9.64 -22.42
CA HIS A 169 -7.47 -8.39 -21.68
C HIS A 169 -6.70 -8.59 -20.37
N PHE A 170 -6.72 -9.80 -19.82
CA PHE A 170 -6.20 -10.10 -18.49
C PHE A 170 -5.18 -11.23 -18.49
N SER A 171 -4.61 -11.57 -19.66
CA SER A 171 -3.60 -12.63 -19.81
C SER A 171 -2.34 -12.36 -19.00
N GLU A 172 -2.04 -11.10 -18.71
CA GLU A 172 -0.84 -10.69 -17.97
C GLU A 172 -0.98 -10.86 -16.46
N ILE A 173 -2.20 -10.99 -15.94
CA ILE A 173 -2.46 -11.14 -14.50
C ILE A 173 -2.29 -12.62 -14.12
N VAL A 174 -1.37 -12.89 -13.21
CA VAL A 174 -1.07 -14.22 -12.67
C VAL A 174 -1.98 -14.53 -11.49
N SER A 175 -2.06 -13.61 -10.53
CA SER A 175 -2.86 -13.79 -9.32
C SER A 175 -3.30 -12.46 -8.73
N VAL A 176 -4.35 -12.54 -7.93
CA VAL A 176 -4.79 -11.48 -7.04
C VAL A 176 -4.90 -12.09 -5.65
N GLU A 177 -4.12 -11.58 -4.70
CA GLU A 177 -4.11 -12.01 -3.31
C GLU A 177 -4.68 -10.89 -2.44
N VAL A 178 -5.69 -11.16 -1.63
CA VAL A 178 -6.26 -10.15 -0.73
C VAL A 178 -5.77 -10.36 0.70
N ASP A 179 -5.09 -9.35 1.22
CA ASP A 179 -4.79 -9.22 2.64
C ASP A 179 -5.86 -8.35 3.32
N LYS A 180 -6.60 -8.96 4.24
CA LYS A 180 -7.55 -8.27 5.11
C LYS A 180 -6.78 -7.60 6.23
N GLU A 181 -6.08 -6.51 5.91
CA GLU A 181 -5.23 -5.80 6.86
C GLU A 181 -6.06 -4.87 7.78
N ALA A 182 -6.78 -5.47 8.74
CA ALA A 182 -7.38 -4.73 9.86
C ALA A 182 -6.33 -4.52 10.96
N LYS A 183 -5.52 -3.46 10.85
CA LYS A 183 -4.63 -3.02 11.94
C LYS A 183 -5.42 -2.25 13.00
N ALA A 184 -6.28 -2.98 13.71
CA ALA A 184 -7.14 -2.41 14.75
C ALA A 184 -6.31 -1.65 15.81
N ALA A 185 -5.10 -2.12 16.14
CA ALA A 185 -4.22 -1.45 17.10
C ALA A 185 -3.82 -0.01 16.69
N SER A 186 -3.79 0.31 15.39
CA SER A 186 -3.46 1.64 14.88
C SER A 186 -4.69 2.42 14.38
N GLY A 187 -5.91 1.91 14.59
CA GLY A 187 -7.14 2.50 14.06
C GLY A 187 -7.20 2.52 12.52
N TYR A 188 -6.38 1.70 11.86
CA TYR A 188 -6.28 1.65 10.40
C TYR A 188 -7.16 0.52 9.84
N PHE A 189 -8.12 0.90 9.01
CA PHE A 189 -9.08 -0.02 8.40
C PHE A 189 -9.07 0.15 6.88
N ALA A 190 -8.47 -0.81 6.20
CA ALA A 190 -8.45 -0.89 4.74
C ALA A 190 -8.25 -2.35 4.32
N TYR A 191 -8.59 -2.66 3.08
CA TYR A 191 -8.26 -3.93 2.45
C TYR A 191 -7.11 -3.68 1.49
N HIS A 192 -6.16 -4.61 1.40
CA HIS A 192 -5.07 -4.53 0.45
C HIS A 192 -5.13 -5.73 -0.46
N SER A 193 -4.93 -5.51 -1.74
CA SER A 193 -4.85 -6.57 -2.74
C SER A 193 -3.52 -6.48 -3.46
N LEU A 194 -2.80 -7.59 -3.53
CA LEU A 194 -1.57 -7.70 -4.32
C LEU A 194 -1.93 -8.34 -5.66
N VAL A 195 -1.81 -7.56 -6.73
CA VAL A 195 -2.00 -8.04 -8.10
C VAL A 195 -0.63 -8.36 -8.68
N ARG A 196 -0.41 -9.62 -9.05
CA ARG A 196 0.87 -10.10 -9.62
C ARG A 196 0.76 -10.30 -11.11
N PHE A 197 1.75 -9.82 -11.84
CA PHE A 197 1.82 -9.90 -13.29
C PHE A 197 2.90 -10.86 -13.78
N LYS A 198 2.76 -11.36 -15.01
CA LYS A 198 3.76 -12.24 -15.65
C LYS A 198 5.11 -11.58 -15.86
N SER A 199 5.12 -10.25 -16.01
CA SER A 199 6.33 -9.42 -16.06
C SER A 199 7.17 -9.48 -14.79
N GLY A 200 6.59 -9.95 -13.67
CA GLY A 200 7.16 -9.86 -12.33
C GLY A 200 6.69 -8.62 -11.56
N LEU A 201 5.94 -7.70 -12.18
CA LEU A 201 5.36 -6.56 -11.49
C LEU A 201 4.37 -7.02 -10.41
N VAL A 202 4.44 -6.37 -9.25
CA VAL A 202 3.45 -6.49 -8.17
C VAL A 202 2.87 -5.10 -7.92
N VAL A 203 1.55 -4.99 -7.94
CA VAL A 203 0.84 -3.75 -7.63
C VAL A 203 0.01 -3.94 -6.38
N GLU A 204 0.24 -3.11 -5.37
CA GLU A 204 -0.62 -3.02 -4.18
C GLU A 204 -1.84 -2.12 -4.49
N VAL A 205 -3.04 -2.69 -4.45
CA VAL A 205 -4.30 -1.97 -4.55
C VAL A 205 -4.89 -1.81 -3.16
N GLN A 206 -5.00 -0.58 -2.68
CA GLN A 206 -5.56 -0.28 -1.37
C GLN A 206 -7.03 0.13 -1.49
N LEU A 207 -7.92 -0.60 -0.83
CA LEU A 207 -9.36 -0.36 -0.85
C LEU A 207 -9.83 0.14 0.51
N TYR A 208 -10.46 1.31 0.52
CA TYR A 208 -10.92 1.94 1.76
C TYR A 208 -12.15 2.81 1.51
N SER A 209 -12.83 3.21 2.58
CA SER A 209 -14.07 4.00 2.47
C SER A 209 -13.79 5.49 2.26
N GLN A 210 -14.75 6.21 1.67
CA GLN A 210 -14.71 7.67 1.54
C GLN A 210 -14.53 8.34 2.90
N LEU A 211 -15.24 7.85 3.93
CA LEU A 211 -15.17 8.38 5.30
C LEU A 211 -13.76 8.28 5.89
N SER A 212 -13.03 7.20 5.57
CA SER A 212 -11.67 6.96 6.05
C SER A 212 -10.57 7.70 5.25
N SER A 213 -10.89 8.28 4.08
CA SER A 213 -9.91 8.85 3.15
C SER A 213 -9.09 9.99 3.75
N ALA A 214 -9.76 10.97 4.39
CA ALA A 214 -9.08 12.11 5.02
C ALA A 214 -8.20 11.65 6.20
N TRP A 215 -8.71 10.72 7.00
CA TRP A 215 -7.96 10.13 8.10
C TRP A 215 -6.70 9.42 7.62
N ARG A 216 -6.80 8.65 6.54
CA ARG A 216 -5.69 7.90 5.94
C ARG A 216 -4.56 8.83 5.50
N ASN A 217 -4.90 9.93 4.81
CA ASN A 217 -3.92 10.91 4.35
C ASN A 217 -3.19 11.57 5.53
N LEU A 218 -3.92 11.95 6.58
CA LEU A 218 -3.33 12.52 7.80
C LEU A 218 -2.48 11.49 8.56
N SER A 219 -2.94 10.25 8.63
CA SER A 219 -2.27 9.15 9.31
C SER A 219 -0.93 8.85 8.64
N HIS A 220 -0.87 8.86 7.30
CA HIS A 220 0.38 8.70 6.56
C HIS A 220 1.37 9.83 6.88
N VAL A 221 0.92 11.09 6.90
CA VAL A 221 1.79 12.24 7.23
C VAL A 221 2.34 12.14 8.66
N LEU A 222 1.51 11.73 9.62
CA LEU A 222 1.91 11.57 11.02
C LEU A 222 2.81 10.34 11.22
N TYR A 223 2.56 9.26 10.50
CA TYR A 223 3.41 8.07 10.48
C TYR A 223 4.82 8.42 9.98
N GLU A 224 4.95 9.16 8.88
CA GLU A 224 6.27 9.59 8.39
C GLU A 224 6.99 10.50 9.40
N LYS A 225 6.27 11.42 10.07
CA LYS A 225 6.87 12.30 11.08
C LYS A 225 7.31 11.55 12.35
N SER A 226 6.48 10.63 12.85
CA SER A 226 6.75 9.86 14.07
C SER A 226 7.81 8.77 13.88
N ARG A 227 8.07 8.35 12.63
CA ARG A 227 9.15 7.38 12.29
C ARG A 227 10.53 8.01 12.19
N VAL A 228 10.61 9.26 11.73
CA VAL A 228 11.87 10.01 11.61
C VAL A 228 12.23 10.72 12.93
N GLY A 229 11.22 11.04 13.75
CA GLY A 229 11.42 11.58 15.10
C GLY A 229 11.63 10.49 16.16
N ASN A 230 12.45 10.77 17.18
CA ASN A 230 12.59 9.92 18.36
C ASN A 230 11.21 9.50 18.89
N HIS A 231 11.00 8.18 19.05
CA HIS A 231 9.77 7.55 19.52
C HIS A 231 9.03 8.43 20.54
N THR A 232 8.01 9.15 20.07
CA THR A 232 7.06 9.81 20.96
C THR A 232 6.26 8.71 21.61
N ASN A 233 6.64 8.35 22.85
CA ASN A 233 5.74 7.60 23.74
C ASN A 233 4.35 8.20 23.58
N ALA A 234 3.41 7.43 23.02
CA ALA A 234 2.07 7.88 22.70
C ALA A 234 1.33 8.20 24.00
N LYS A 235 1.58 9.40 24.53
CA LYS A 235 0.93 9.90 25.73
C LYS A 235 -0.55 10.13 25.42
N PRO A 236 -1.44 9.96 26.41
CA PRO A 236 -2.82 10.39 26.27
C PRO A 236 -2.89 11.83 25.72
N GLY A 237 -3.72 12.05 24.69
CA GLY A 237 -3.87 13.35 24.03
C GLY A 237 -2.82 13.71 22.97
N SER A 238 -1.79 12.88 22.77
CA SER A 238 -0.84 13.06 21.66
C SER A 238 -1.53 13.02 20.28
N ALA A 239 -0.87 13.55 19.24
CA ALA A 239 -1.39 13.47 17.87
C ALA A 239 -1.62 12.02 17.43
N ASP A 240 -0.67 11.13 17.72
CA ASP A 240 -0.75 9.70 17.38
C ASP A 240 -1.94 9.03 18.07
N ALA A 241 -2.11 9.24 19.39
CA ALA A 241 -3.24 8.70 20.13
C ALA A 241 -4.58 9.23 19.59
N ARG A 242 -4.68 10.53 19.27
CA ARG A 242 -5.89 11.12 18.68
C ARG A 242 -6.20 10.54 17.30
N MET A 243 -5.18 10.26 16.49
CA MET A 243 -5.38 9.60 15.19
C MET A 243 -5.90 8.19 15.36
N VAL A 244 -5.31 7.39 16.26
CA VAL A 244 -5.81 6.03 16.53
C VAL A 244 -7.28 6.08 16.96
N SER A 245 -7.62 6.94 17.92
CA SER A 245 -9.01 7.12 18.37
C SER A 245 -9.95 7.57 17.25
N LEU A 246 -9.52 8.51 16.40
CA LEU A 246 -10.32 8.96 15.26
C LEU A 246 -10.57 7.81 14.27
N GLY A 247 -9.56 6.98 14.01
CA GLY A 247 -9.69 5.82 13.14
C GLY A 247 -10.74 4.83 13.67
N HIS A 248 -10.75 4.56 14.99
CA HIS A 248 -11.78 3.75 15.64
C HIS A 248 -13.17 4.38 15.55
N MET A 249 -13.30 5.68 15.79
CA MET A 249 -14.60 6.37 15.71
C MET A 249 -15.19 6.31 14.29
N LEU A 250 -14.36 6.50 13.26
CA LEU A 250 -14.80 6.37 11.86
C LEU A 250 -15.24 4.94 11.55
N HIS A 251 -14.50 3.94 12.02
CA HIS A 251 -14.89 2.55 11.84
C HIS A 251 -16.21 2.21 12.56
N LEU A 252 -16.41 2.69 13.80
CA LEU A 252 -17.67 2.52 14.51
C LEU A 252 -18.84 3.18 13.78
N ALA A 253 -18.62 4.36 13.17
CA ALA A 253 -19.64 5.02 12.36
C ALA A 253 -20.00 4.18 11.11
N GLU A 254 -19.02 3.56 10.44
CA GLU A 254 -19.27 2.62 9.33
C GLU A 254 -20.12 1.42 9.78
N CYS A 255 -19.74 0.78 10.89
CA CYS A 255 -20.48 -0.36 11.44
C CYS A 255 -21.93 0.01 11.80
N GLU A 256 -22.14 1.19 12.37
CA GLU A 256 -23.47 1.66 12.72
C GLU A 256 -24.32 2.01 11.48
N LEU A 257 -23.70 2.58 10.45
CA LEU A 257 -24.38 2.79 9.16
C LEU A 257 -24.85 1.48 8.55
N ASP A 258 -23.99 0.45 8.52
CA ASP A 258 -24.35 -0.87 8.00
C ASP A 258 -25.52 -1.49 8.79
N ARG A 259 -25.50 -1.38 10.13
CA ARG A 259 -26.59 -1.85 11.00
C ARG A 259 -27.91 -1.15 10.69
N LEU A 260 -27.90 0.18 10.57
CA LEU A 260 -29.11 0.95 10.26
C LEU A 260 -29.67 0.61 8.88
N VAL A 261 -28.81 0.32 7.91
CA VAL A 261 -29.25 -0.11 6.57
C VAL A 261 -30.03 -1.42 6.65
N ASP A 262 -29.54 -2.41 7.40
CA ASP A 262 -30.26 -3.66 7.60
C ASP A 262 -31.61 -3.46 8.31
N GLU A 263 -31.70 -2.49 9.22
CA GLU A 263 -32.95 -2.16 9.92
C GLU A 263 -33.98 -1.44 9.04
N PHE A 264 -33.52 -0.56 8.14
CA PHE A 264 -34.39 0.28 7.31
C PHE A 264 -34.59 -0.22 5.88
N LYS A 265 -33.89 -1.29 5.47
CA LYS A 265 -34.03 -1.85 4.12
C LYS A 265 -35.47 -2.29 3.87
N PRO A 266 -36.11 -1.84 2.77
CA PRO A 266 -37.44 -2.32 2.40
C PRO A 266 -37.43 -3.84 2.21
N LYS A 267 -38.39 -4.54 2.82
CA LYS A 267 -38.56 -5.99 2.67
C LYS A 267 -39.12 -6.36 1.31
#